data_AF-A0A0B7NWD6-F1
#
_entry.id   AF-A0A0B7NWD6-F1
#
_cell.length_a   1.000
_cell.length_b   1.000
_cell.length_c   1.000
_cell.angle_alpha   90.00
_cell.angle_beta   90.00
_cell.angle_gamma   90.00
#
_symmetry.space_group_name_H-M   'P 1'
#
loop_
_entity.id
_entity.type
_entity.pdbx_description
1 polymer ?
#
loop_
_entity_poly.entity_id
_entity_poly.type
_entity_poly.pdbx_seq_one_letter_code
_entity_poly.pdbx_strand_id
1 'polypeptide(L)'
;MTWKQSFLAVICGTLIQLVMAQDNYANKISIDASNGYGFTVQYFDNYKVVENMITNEKYALVCCNQSLANFSSAGYHAVVNTPLSNVGVDTELDSLPFFELLNLSTVVKSASPSANITSPCFAGVSDGPNSTTTTVIDAIFTAHANKAGVDTKPQYISVSAGSETLSPIQQSAWIIFIAQFFEAEQKGLDIYNKIVANYECHKSNLAQSGSKNIAWTTYDVVNKAWTIRYDNYTSRLIQDAGMKLIATNNQTTTYSNLTLFHSALENVEFIIDDSAAANFKTDFAYGDWLSAGGFNPNTNSYAFLTTQNVYRTDKLISTTGFSDWPIRHAARADIAIADVIHMVYNTYEPDYEMTWLRAFAQMGKTTFVSNSTYPSCTNPAERLALDICSFEAFKPNATVDSRPHRSSNPNVQSGLSTGGKVGVAVGVVVGVVAISVVSLFAYKKHKYSAKPQEGSFYRMNDV
;
A
#
# COMPACT_ATOMS: atom_id res chain seq x y z
N MET A 1 61.10 -45.67 -60.73
CA MET A 1 60.01 -46.66 -60.75
C MET A 1 59.49 -46.80 -59.32
N THR A 2 58.16 -46.78 -59.17
CA THR A 2 57.33 -47.18 -58.00
C THR A 2 57.57 -46.44 -56.66
N TRP A 3 56.81 -45.37 -56.31
CA TRP A 3 55.45 -45.31 -55.73
C TRP A 3 55.34 -45.88 -54.29
N LYS A 4 55.17 -45.00 -53.29
CA LYS A 4 54.01 -45.02 -52.36
C LYS A 4 53.99 -43.83 -51.38
N GLN A 5 52.79 -43.30 -51.23
CA GLN A 5 52.33 -42.23 -50.36
C GLN A 5 52.39 -42.61 -48.87
N SER A 6 52.49 -41.63 -47.96
CA SER A 6 51.43 -41.33 -46.98
C SER A 6 51.75 -40.09 -46.16
N PHE A 7 50.81 -39.16 -46.19
CA PHE A 7 50.66 -37.99 -45.32
C PHE A 7 50.45 -38.43 -43.86
N LEU A 8 51.12 -37.78 -42.92
CA LEU A 8 50.68 -37.72 -41.51
C LEU A 8 50.55 -36.25 -41.12
N ALA A 9 49.31 -35.79 -41.02
CA ALA A 9 48.94 -34.53 -40.41
C ALA A 9 48.91 -34.72 -38.88
N VAL A 10 49.73 -33.96 -38.16
CA VAL A 10 49.69 -33.88 -36.70
C VAL A 10 48.61 -32.87 -36.31
N ILE A 11 47.46 -33.37 -35.89
CA ILE A 11 46.40 -32.60 -35.24
C ILE A 11 46.82 -32.41 -33.77
N CYS A 12 47.33 -31.22 -33.44
CA CYS A 12 47.47 -30.79 -32.05
C CYS A 12 46.18 -30.05 -31.67
N GLY A 13 45.17 -30.81 -31.24
CA GLY A 13 43.96 -30.27 -30.64
C GLY A 13 44.21 -29.95 -29.18
N THR A 14 44.51 -28.69 -28.85
CA THR A 14 44.34 -28.19 -27.49
C THR A 14 42.84 -28.09 -27.22
N LEU A 15 42.35 -29.09 -26.47
CA LEU A 15 41.04 -29.10 -25.83
C LEU A 15 40.99 -27.94 -24.83
N ILE A 16 40.48 -26.78 -25.25
CA ILE A 16 39.96 -25.79 -24.29
C ILE A 16 38.65 -26.41 -23.80
N GLN A 17 38.68 -27.05 -22.64
CA GLN A 17 37.46 -27.28 -21.88
C GLN A 17 36.96 -25.89 -21.46
N LEU A 18 36.02 -25.34 -22.24
CA LEU A 18 35.03 -24.42 -21.69
C LEU A 18 34.31 -25.23 -20.60
N VAL A 19 34.76 -25.11 -19.35
CA VAL A 19 33.86 -25.26 -18.22
C VAL A 19 32.91 -24.08 -18.36
N MET A 20 31.83 -24.30 -19.11
CA MET A 20 30.63 -23.48 -18.94
C MET A 20 30.29 -23.63 -17.46
N ALA A 21 30.63 -22.63 -16.64
CA ALA A 21 30.09 -22.55 -15.29
C ALA A 21 28.59 -22.68 -15.46
N GLN A 22 28.03 -23.78 -14.96
CA GLN A 22 26.60 -24.01 -15.06
C GLN A 22 25.96 -22.95 -14.17
N ASP A 23 25.46 -21.89 -14.81
CA ASP A 23 24.74 -20.83 -14.13
C ASP A 23 23.46 -21.43 -13.54
N ASN A 24 23.47 -21.72 -12.25
CA ASN A 24 22.38 -22.47 -11.62
C ASN A 24 21.14 -21.60 -11.35
N TYR A 25 21.21 -20.29 -11.60
CA TYR A 25 20.06 -19.40 -11.56
C TYR A 25 19.52 -19.14 -12.97
N ALA A 26 18.52 -19.92 -13.37
CA ALA A 26 17.84 -19.75 -14.66
C ALA A 26 17.02 -18.44 -14.76
N ASN A 27 16.60 -17.87 -13.63
CA ASN A 27 15.65 -16.75 -13.56
C ASN A 27 16.27 -15.46 -12.98
N LYS A 28 17.48 -15.11 -13.41
CA LYS A 28 18.09 -13.83 -13.01
C LYS A 28 17.26 -12.67 -13.53
N ILE A 29 16.91 -11.74 -12.64
CA ILE A 29 16.32 -10.46 -13.03
C ILE A 29 17.40 -9.38 -12.95
N SER A 30 17.40 -8.46 -13.92
CA SER A 30 18.24 -7.27 -13.85
C SER A 30 17.51 -6.21 -13.04
N ILE A 31 18.13 -5.76 -11.96
CA ILE A 31 17.64 -4.64 -11.15
C ILE A 31 18.54 -3.45 -11.44
N ASP A 32 17.98 -2.40 -12.02
CA ASP A 32 18.72 -1.17 -12.27
C ASP A 32 18.95 -0.44 -10.94
N ALA A 33 20.21 -0.37 -10.52
CA ALA A 33 20.62 0.31 -9.29
C ALA A 33 20.26 1.80 -9.30
N SER A 34 20.08 2.42 -10.47
CA SER A 34 19.67 3.83 -10.58
C SER A 34 18.22 4.07 -10.15
N ASN A 35 17.39 3.02 -10.10
CA ASN A 35 15.99 3.14 -9.65
C ASN A 35 15.86 3.37 -8.13
N GLY A 36 16.94 3.16 -7.36
CA GLY A 36 16.98 3.54 -5.94
C GLY A 36 15.94 2.83 -5.06
N TYR A 37 15.64 1.55 -5.33
CA TYR A 37 14.61 0.79 -4.62
C TYR A 37 14.87 0.56 -3.11
N GLY A 38 16.03 0.97 -2.60
CA GLY A 38 16.42 0.73 -1.21
C GLY A 38 17.00 -0.67 -0.96
N PHE A 39 17.23 -1.47 -2.01
CA PHE A 39 17.90 -2.76 -1.92
C PHE A 39 18.70 -3.08 -3.19
N THR A 40 19.61 -4.05 -3.10
CA THR A 40 20.33 -4.60 -4.26
C THR A 40 20.32 -6.13 -4.28
N VAL A 41 20.51 -6.73 -5.46
CA VAL A 41 20.64 -8.18 -5.64
C VAL A 41 21.86 -8.46 -6.51
N GLN A 42 22.75 -9.32 -6.03
CA GLN A 42 23.94 -9.78 -6.75
C GLN A 42 23.91 -11.30 -6.89
N TYR A 43 24.05 -11.81 -8.11
CA TYR A 43 24.00 -13.24 -8.39
C TYR A 43 25.41 -13.83 -8.49
N PHE A 44 25.58 -15.01 -7.90
CA PHE A 44 26.76 -15.86 -8.01
C PHE A 44 26.33 -17.24 -8.51
N ASP A 45 27.28 -18.17 -8.69
CA ASP A 45 27.00 -19.47 -9.31
C ASP A 45 25.97 -20.30 -8.53
N ASN A 46 26.01 -20.27 -7.20
CA ASN A 46 25.24 -21.15 -6.30
C ASN A 46 24.47 -20.42 -5.19
N TYR A 47 24.59 -19.09 -5.14
CA TYR A 47 23.88 -18.26 -4.19
C TYR A 47 23.68 -16.87 -4.79
N LYS A 48 22.81 -16.09 -4.16
CA LYS A 48 22.69 -14.65 -4.42
C LYS A 48 22.79 -13.88 -3.12
N VAL A 49 23.27 -12.65 -3.22
CA VAL A 49 23.35 -11.72 -2.10
C VAL A 49 22.28 -10.66 -2.29
N VAL A 50 21.42 -10.53 -1.30
CA VAL A 50 20.40 -9.49 -1.22
C VAL A 50 20.81 -8.52 -0.12
N GLU A 51 20.84 -7.23 -0.41
CA GLU A 51 21.22 -6.20 0.56
C GLU A 51 20.07 -5.21 0.73
N ASN A 52 19.59 -5.05 1.96
CA ASN A 52 18.75 -3.93 2.35
C ASN A 52 19.66 -2.71 2.57
N MET A 53 19.60 -1.75 1.64
CA MET A 53 20.45 -0.56 1.67
C MET A 53 19.99 0.48 2.71
N ILE A 54 18.76 0.35 3.21
CA ILE A 54 18.18 1.27 4.23
C ILE A 54 18.72 0.92 5.61
N THR A 55 18.76 -0.38 5.94
CA THR A 55 19.32 -0.87 7.22
C THR A 55 20.79 -1.27 7.13
N ASN A 56 21.37 -1.31 5.92
CA ASN A 56 22.72 -1.79 5.65
C ASN A 56 22.92 -3.26 6.08
N GLU A 57 21.94 -4.09 5.77
CA GLU A 57 21.90 -5.50 6.13
C GLU A 57 21.96 -6.40 4.88
N LYS A 58 22.73 -7.48 4.97
CA LYS A 58 23.08 -8.37 3.85
C LYS A 58 22.66 -9.80 4.13
N TYR A 59 22.10 -10.47 3.12
CA TYR A 59 21.62 -11.84 3.21
C TYR A 59 22.20 -12.68 2.09
N ALA A 60 22.76 -13.84 2.42
CA ALA A 60 23.15 -14.83 1.43
C ALA A 60 22.02 -15.86 1.28
N LEU A 61 21.51 -15.98 0.06
CA LEU A 61 20.41 -16.85 -0.31
C LEU A 61 20.99 -17.98 -1.15
N VAL A 62 21.11 -19.15 -0.55
CA VAL A 62 21.78 -20.33 -1.10
C VAL A 62 20.75 -21.22 -1.77
N CYS A 63 20.93 -21.55 -3.06
CA CYS A 63 19.99 -22.41 -3.78
C CYS A 63 20.46 -23.88 -3.80
N CYS A 64 19.66 -24.69 -4.50
CA CYS A 64 20.19 -25.89 -5.15
C CYS A 64 20.70 -26.96 -4.16
N ASN A 65 20.14 -26.97 -2.94
CA ASN A 65 20.51 -27.84 -1.83
C ASN A 65 22.01 -27.79 -1.47
N GLN A 66 22.67 -26.67 -1.73
CA GLN A 66 24.08 -26.49 -1.36
C GLN A 66 24.23 -26.39 0.15
N SER A 67 25.36 -26.90 0.66
CA SER A 67 25.63 -26.86 2.09
C SER A 67 25.93 -25.43 2.54
N LEU A 68 25.28 -25.01 3.64
CA LEU A 68 25.59 -23.73 4.31
C LEU A 68 26.98 -23.72 4.96
N ALA A 69 27.66 -24.86 5.07
CA ALA A 69 28.97 -24.96 5.73
C ALA A 69 30.08 -24.15 5.04
N ASN A 70 29.91 -23.81 3.76
CA ASN A 70 30.84 -22.95 3.01
C ASN A 70 30.63 -21.45 3.30
N PHE A 71 29.57 -21.10 4.03
CA PHE A 71 29.27 -19.74 4.43
C PHE A 71 29.73 -19.51 5.87
N SER A 72 30.21 -18.30 6.12
CA SER A 72 30.43 -17.80 7.46
C SER A 72 29.42 -16.69 7.74
N SER A 73 29.06 -16.49 9.02
CA SER A 73 28.29 -15.32 9.43
C SER A 73 29.09 -14.01 9.33
N ALA A 74 30.39 -14.09 9.02
CA ALA A 74 31.20 -12.90 8.75
C ALA A 74 30.79 -12.30 7.39
N GLY A 75 30.09 -11.17 7.44
CA GLY A 75 29.66 -10.40 6.26
C GLY A 75 28.18 -10.49 5.92
N TYR A 76 27.42 -11.40 6.55
CA TYR A 76 25.99 -11.57 6.35
C TYR A 76 25.22 -11.50 7.68
N HIS A 77 24.02 -10.95 7.63
CA HIS A 77 23.07 -10.92 8.75
C HIS A 77 22.25 -12.20 8.81
N ALA A 78 21.96 -12.80 7.65
CA ALA A 78 21.42 -14.15 7.55
C ALA A 78 22.02 -14.90 6.37
N VAL A 79 22.11 -16.22 6.53
CA VAL A 79 22.41 -17.17 5.45
C VAL A 79 21.28 -18.20 5.43
N VAL A 80 20.54 -18.25 4.33
CA VAL A 80 19.31 -19.07 4.22
C VAL A 80 19.33 -19.92 2.95
N ASN A 81 18.74 -21.11 3.03
CA ASN A 81 18.41 -21.87 1.85
C ASN A 81 17.13 -21.32 1.20
N THR A 82 17.10 -21.21 -0.12
CA THR A 82 15.90 -20.87 -0.89
C THR A 82 15.37 -22.08 -1.66
N PRO A 83 14.03 -22.17 -1.86
CA PRO A 83 13.00 -21.28 -1.32
C PRO A 83 12.76 -21.51 0.19
N LEU A 84 12.44 -20.44 0.93
CA LEU A 84 11.97 -20.57 2.31
C LEU A 84 10.61 -21.28 2.35
N SER A 85 10.36 -22.07 3.40
CA SER A 85 9.13 -22.89 3.50
C SER A 85 8.19 -22.44 4.61
N ASN A 86 8.73 -22.08 5.77
CA ASN A 86 7.97 -21.60 6.91
C ASN A 86 8.55 -20.27 7.40
N VAL A 87 7.78 -19.21 7.35
CA VAL A 87 8.25 -17.88 7.74
C VAL A 87 7.35 -17.24 8.79
N GLY A 88 7.96 -16.38 9.60
CA GLY A 88 7.25 -15.50 10.52
C GLY A 88 7.37 -14.04 10.07
N VAL A 89 6.45 -13.21 10.54
CA VAL A 89 6.54 -11.74 10.45
C VAL A 89 6.48 -11.16 11.86
N ASP A 90 7.37 -10.25 12.19
CA ASP A 90 7.42 -9.60 13.51
C ASP A 90 7.45 -8.09 13.36
N THR A 91 6.38 -7.43 13.81
CA THR A 91 6.12 -5.97 13.74
C THR A 91 6.02 -5.36 12.35
N GLU A 92 6.70 -5.95 11.35
CA GLU A 92 6.78 -5.51 9.96
C GLU A 92 5.62 -6.10 9.13
N LEU A 93 4.39 -5.80 9.58
CA LEU A 93 3.16 -6.32 8.94
C LEU A 93 3.01 -5.84 7.50
N ASP A 94 3.64 -4.73 7.12
CA ASP A 94 3.73 -4.21 5.76
C ASP A 94 4.46 -5.15 4.77
N SER A 95 5.13 -6.19 5.28
CA SER A 95 5.66 -7.27 4.45
C SER A 95 4.57 -8.26 3.97
N LEU A 96 3.48 -8.45 4.72
CA LEU A 96 2.42 -9.43 4.44
C LEU A 96 1.78 -9.30 3.05
N PRO A 97 1.47 -8.10 2.54
CA PRO A 97 0.84 -7.96 1.23
C PRO A 97 1.74 -8.44 0.09
N PHE A 98 3.06 -8.39 0.24
CA PHE A 98 3.97 -8.93 -0.76
C PHE A 98 3.90 -10.46 -0.83
N PHE A 99 3.86 -11.14 0.32
CA PHE A 99 3.59 -12.59 0.35
C PHE A 99 2.27 -12.89 -0.32
N GLU A 100 1.25 -12.09 -0.02
CA GLU A 100 -0.07 -12.28 -0.58
C GLU A 100 -0.06 -12.13 -2.12
N LEU A 101 0.49 -11.04 -2.65
CA LEU A 101 0.61 -10.80 -4.10
C LEU A 101 1.43 -11.90 -4.79
N LEU A 102 2.47 -12.43 -4.14
CA LEU A 102 3.26 -13.54 -4.64
C LEU A 102 2.56 -14.91 -4.51
N ASN A 103 1.35 -14.99 -3.98
CA ASN A 103 0.63 -16.23 -3.65
C ASN A 103 1.39 -17.13 -2.66
N LEU A 104 2.00 -16.50 -1.66
CA LEU A 104 2.83 -17.08 -0.62
C LEU A 104 2.19 -16.94 0.77
N SER A 105 0.88 -16.64 0.87
CA SER A 105 0.20 -16.50 2.18
C SER A 105 0.31 -17.77 3.04
N THR A 106 0.36 -18.96 2.41
CA THR A 106 0.43 -20.24 3.12
C THR A 106 1.81 -20.54 3.74
N VAL A 107 2.89 -19.88 3.32
CA VAL A 107 4.21 -20.06 3.94
C VAL A 107 4.35 -19.23 5.23
N VAL A 108 3.53 -18.20 5.40
CA VAL A 108 3.49 -17.39 6.62
C VAL A 108 2.79 -18.18 7.73
N LYS A 109 3.54 -18.56 8.76
CA LYS A 109 3.06 -19.37 9.89
C LYS A 109 2.79 -18.55 11.14
N SER A 110 3.43 -17.40 11.25
CA SER A 110 3.24 -16.45 12.35
C SER A 110 3.36 -15.01 11.86
N ALA A 111 2.64 -14.12 12.53
CA ALA A 111 2.69 -12.68 12.27
C ALA A 111 2.26 -11.97 13.55
N SER A 112 3.06 -11.00 14.02
CA SER A 112 2.78 -10.30 15.27
C SER A 112 2.75 -8.78 15.09
N PRO A 113 1.75 -8.07 15.66
CA PRO A 113 0.55 -8.60 16.31
C PRO A 113 -0.49 -9.12 15.29
N SER A 114 -0.91 -10.39 15.40
CA SER A 114 -1.86 -11.00 14.45
C SER A 114 -3.23 -10.33 14.47
N ALA A 115 -3.60 -9.76 15.62
CA ALA A 115 -4.81 -8.98 15.81
C ALA A 115 -4.91 -7.72 14.92
N ASN A 116 -3.77 -7.22 14.40
CA ASN A 116 -3.73 -6.05 13.54
C ASN A 116 -3.86 -6.40 12.06
N ILE A 117 -3.83 -7.69 11.71
CA ILE A 117 -3.92 -8.13 10.32
C ILE A 117 -5.33 -7.90 9.79
N THR A 118 -5.39 -7.32 8.61
CA THR A 118 -6.60 -6.89 7.92
C THR A 118 -7.00 -7.84 6.78
N SER A 119 -6.03 -8.53 6.17
CA SER A 119 -6.27 -9.48 5.10
C SER A 119 -6.79 -10.81 5.66
N PRO A 120 -7.92 -11.34 5.16
CA PRO A 120 -8.45 -12.63 5.61
C PRO A 120 -7.57 -13.81 5.17
N CYS A 121 -6.59 -13.59 4.28
CA CYS A 121 -5.69 -14.64 3.80
C CYS A 121 -4.72 -15.16 4.85
N PHE A 122 -4.65 -14.49 6.00
CA PHE A 122 -3.85 -14.87 7.16
C PHE A 122 -4.71 -15.22 8.38
N ALA A 123 -6.00 -15.55 8.21
CA ALA A 123 -6.92 -15.84 9.31
C ALA A 123 -6.47 -17.00 10.24
N GLY A 124 -5.54 -17.86 9.80
CA GLY A 124 -4.96 -18.95 10.60
C GLY A 124 -3.64 -18.61 11.29
N VAL A 125 -3.15 -17.37 11.17
CA VAL A 125 -1.84 -16.95 11.68
C VAL A 125 -1.96 -16.45 13.12
N SER A 126 -1.02 -16.84 13.98
CA SER A 126 -0.93 -16.43 15.39
C SER A 126 0.29 -15.55 15.68
N ASP A 127 0.28 -14.90 16.84
CA ASP A 127 1.42 -14.15 17.37
C ASP A 127 2.66 -15.02 17.60
N GLY A 128 3.82 -14.48 17.22
CA GLY A 128 5.15 -15.04 17.45
C GLY A 128 5.42 -16.37 16.71
N PRO A 129 6.68 -16.79 16.56
CA PRO A 129 6.99 -18.18 16.22
C PRO A 129 6.43 -19.07 17.35
N ASN A 130 5.28 -19.68 17.11
CA ASN A 130 4.50 -20.33 18.15
C ASN A 130 5.27 -21.54 18.71
N SER A 131 5.75 -21.44 19.97
CA SER A 131 6.53 -22.50 20.64
C SER A 131 5.73 -23.80 20.87
N THR A 132 4.42 -23.75 20.63
CA THR A 132 3.51 -24.90 20.73
C THR A 132 3.37 -25.68 19.43
N THR A 133 3.92 -25.18 18.32
CA THR A 133 3.89 -25.87 17.03
C THR A 133 5.20 -26.63 16.80
N THR A 134 5.12 -27.87 16.32
CA THR A 134 6.28 -28.65 15.85
C THR A 134 6.89 -28.07 14.56
N THR A 135 6.40 -26.93 14.07
CA THR A 135 6.79 -26.32 12.80
C THR A 135 8.01 -25.44 13.02
N VAL A 136 9.12 -25.82 12.39
CA VAL A 136 10.35 -25.02 12.42
C VAL A 136 10.19 -23.82 11.49
N ILE A 137 10.32 -22.61 12.02
CA ILE A 137 10.35 -21.36 11.26
C ILE A 137 11.76 -21.15 10.70
N ASP A 138 11.87 -21.03 9.38
CA ASP A 138 13.14 -20.83 8.68
C ASP A 138 13.67 -19.41 8.88
N ALA A 139 12.80 -18.41 8.73
CA ALA A 139 13.14 -17.00 8.89
C ALA A 139 11.98 -16.16 9.43
N ILE A 140 12.32 -15.06 10.10
CA ILE A 140 11.39 -14.02 10.55
C ILE A 140 11.72 -12.73 9.80
N PHE A 141 10.71 -12.19 9.13
CA PHE A 141 10.75 -10.86 8.52
C PHE A 141 10.40 -9.81 9.58
N THR A 142 11.24 -8.79 9.73
CA THR A 142 11.18 -7.83 10.84
C THR A 142 11.72 -6.45 10.42
N ALA A 143 11.72 -5.46 11.29
CA ALA A 143 12.29 -4.14 11.01
C ALA A 143 13.84 -4.14 10.99
N HIS A 144 14.47 -4.97 11.83
CA HIS A 144 15.93 -5.08 11.95
C HIS A 144 16.38 -6.53 12.11
N ALA A 145 17.37 -6.97 11.32
CA ALA A 145 17.86 -8.33 11.42
C ALA A 145 18.84 -8.49 12.59
N ASN A 146 18.46 -9.33 13.56
CA ASN A 146 19.41 -9.85 14.53
C ASN A 146 20.35 -10.84 13.84
N LYS A 147 21.67 -10.64 13.97
CA LYS A 147 22.66 -11.58 13.44
C LYS A 147 22.50 -12.94 14.11
N ALA A 148 22.19 -13.96 13.32
CA ALA A 148 22.08 -15.33 13.76
C ALA A 148 23.31 -16.15 13.31
N GLY A 149 23.53 -17.30 13.94
CA GLY A 149 24.57 -18.24 13.49
C GLY A 149 24.20 -18.80 12.11
N VAL A 150 25.20 -19.23 11.32
CA VAL A 150 24.90 -20.01 10.11
C VAL A 150 24.18 -21.29 10.53
N ASP A 151 23.15 -21.68 9.78
CA ASP A 151 22.33 -22.88 10.02
C ASP A 151 21.51 -22.88 11.33
N THR A 152 21.39 -21.73 12.01
CA THR A 152 20.42 -21.58 13.11
C THR A 152 19.04 -21.22 12.57
N LYS A 153 17.98 -21.62 13.27
CA LYS A 153 16.61 -21.24 12.93
C LYS A 153 15.88 -20.67 14.15
N PRO A 154 15.11 -19.58 14.00
CA PRO A 154 14.91 -18.81 12.78
C PRO A 154 16.12 -17.91 12.45
N GLN A 155 16.29 -17.60 11.17
CA GLN A 155 17.09 -16.46 10.70
C GLN A 155 16.24 -15.18 10.73
N TYR A 156 16.88 -14.00 10.67
CA TYR A 156 16.16 -12.71 10.67
C TYR A 156 16.47 -11.91 9.40
N ILE A 157 15.43 -11.38 8.77
CA ILE A 157 15.51 -10.61 7.53
C ILE A 157 14.79 -9.28 7.76
N SER A 158 15.48 -8.16 7.57
CA SER A 158 14.80 -6.87 7.64
C SER A 158 14.05 -6.56 6.35
N VAL A 159 12.87 -5.97 6.51
CA VAL A 159 12.09 -5.35 5.45
C VAL A 159 12.00 -3.87 5.77
N SER A 160 12.06 -3.02 4.74
CA SER A 160 11.97 -1.56 4.91
C SER A 160 11.09 -0.96 3.81
N ALA A 161 10.07 -1.72 3.43
CA ALA A 161 9.12 -1.34 2.38
C ALA A 161 8.34 -0.09 2.78
N GLY A 162 7.98 0.09 4.06
CA GLY A 162 7.34 1.29 4.58
C GLY A 162 8.26 2.50 4.82
N SER A 163 9.53 2.49 4.37
CA SER A 163 10.43 3.62 4.61
C SER A 163 9.95 4.91 3.95
N GLU A 164 9.88 5.99 4.74
CA GLU A 164 9.50 7.34 4.30
C GLU A 164 10.49 7.97 3.30
N THR A 165 11.69 7.39 3.18
CA THR A 165 12.71 7.83 2.23
C THR A 165 12.45 7.36 0.79
N LEU A 166 11.57 6.38 0.60
CA LEU A 166 11.21 5.81 -0.68
C LEU A 166 9.99 6.52 -1.28
N SER A 167 9.91 6.60 -2.62
CA SER A 167 8.68 6.98 -3.32
C SER A 167 7.66 5.83 -3.30
N PRO A 168 6.37 6.07 -3.61
CA PRO A 168 5.36 5.00 -3.63
C PRO A 168 5.75 3.80 -4.51
N ILE A 169 6.22 4.05 -5.73
CA ILE A 169 6.67 2.98 -6.63
C ILE A 169 7.94 2.29 -6.12
N GLN A 170 8.82 2.99 -5.38
CA GLN A 170 10.00 2.36 -4.77
C GLN A 170 9.60 1.45 -3.59
N GLN A 171 8.61 1.84 -2.79
CA GLN A 171 8.04 0.95 -1.76
C GLN A 171 7.44 -0.31 -2.39
N SER A 172 6.68 -0.18 -3.48
CA SER A 172 6.09 -1.35 -4.16
C SER A 172 7.12 -2.27 -4.82
N ALA A 173 8.32 -1.77 -5.12
CA ALA A 173 9.42 -2.58 -5.63
C ALA A 173 9.92 -3.63 -4.62
N TRP A 174 9.61 -3.51 -3.34
CA TRP A 174 9.99 -4.50 -2.32
C TRP A 174 9.36 -5.88 -2.53
N ILE A 175 8.34 -5.99 -3.39
CA ILE A 175 7.88 -7.31 -3.86
C ILE A 175 9.01 -8.10 -4.55
N ILE A 176 9.92 -7.41 -5.24
CA ILE A 176 11.08 -8.01 -5.91
C ILE A 176 12.09 -8.49 -4.87
N PHE A 177 12.29 -7.74 -3.78
CA PHE A 177 13.12 -8.14 -2.65
C PHE A 177 12.57 -9.40 -1.99
N ILE A 178 11.28 -9.41 -1.62
CA ILE A 178 10.64 -10.58 -0.98
C ILE A 178 10.68 -11.79 -1.91
N ALA A 179 10.44 -11.61 -3.21
CA ALA A 179 10.48 -12.69 -4.21
C ALA A 179 11.83 -13.42 -4.27
N GLN A 180 12.93 -12.77 -3.87
CA GLN A 180 14.25 -13.41 -3.86
C GLN A 180 14.28 -14.63 -2.93
N PHE A 181 13.59 -14.58 -1.80
CA PHE A 181 13.64 -15.64 -0.78
C PHE A 181 12.82 -16.89 -1.16
N PHE A 182 12.05 -16.83 -2.25
CA PHE A 182 11.09 -17.86 -2.65
C PHE A 182 11.26 -18.32 -4.10
N GLU A 183 12.37 -17.96 -4.77
CA GLU A 183 12.61 -18.29 -6.18
C GLU A 183 11.46 -17.83 -7.10
N ALA A 184 10.89 -16.67 -6.76
CA ALA A 184 9.73 -16.08 -7.43
C ALA A 184 10.07 -14.77 -8.17
N GLU A 185 11.33 -14.58 -8.57
CA GLU A 185 11.87 -13.30 -9.04
C GLU A 185 11.10 -12.74 -10.24
N GLN A 186 10.87 -13.55 -11.27
CA GLN A 186 10.12 -13.11 -12.45
C GLN A 186 8.68 -12.74 -12.08
N LYS A 187 8.04 -13.52 -11.20
CA LYS A 187 6.69 -13.22 -10.72
C LYS A 187 6.63 -11.91 -9.95
N GLY A 188 7.61 -11.65 -9.09
CA GLY A 188 7.73 -10.38 -8.37
C GLY A 188 7.90 -9.20 -9.33
N LEU A 189 8.76 -9.34 -10.34
CA LEU A 189 8.96 -8.32 -11.37
C LEU A 189 7.70 -8.07 -12.20
N ASP A 190 6.98 -9.12 -12.62
CA ASP A 190 5.75 -9.00 -13.40
C ASP A 190 4.64 -8.28 -12.63
N ILE A 191 4.51 -8.59 -11.33
CA ILE A 191 3.53 -7.92 -10.46
C ILE A 191 3.91 -6.45 -10.26
N TYR A 192 5.18 -6.18 -9.97
CA TYR A 192 5.69 -4.82 -9.83
C TYR A 192 5.40 -3.98 -11.09
N ASN A 193 5.70 -4.52 -12.27
CA ASN A 193 5.47 -3.82 -13.54
C ASN A 193 3.99 -3.49 -13.77
N LYS A 194 3.06 -4.36 -13.34
CA LYS A 194 1.61 -4.08 -13.40
C LYS A 194 1.21 -2.93 -12.48
N ILE A 195 1.72 -2.91 -11.25
CA ILE A 195 1.46 -1.83 -10.29
C ILE A 195 2.00 -0.51 -10.85
N VAL A 196 3.22 -0.49 -11.37
CA VAL A 196 3.82 0.72 -11.97
C VAL A 196 3.03 1.18 -13.19
N ALA A 197 2.58 0.26 -14.05
CA ALA A 197 1.78 0.62 -15.22
C ALA A 197 0.47 1.33 -14.84
N ASN A 198 -0.26 0.82 -13.84
CA ASN A 198 -1.47 1.47 -13.34
C ASN A 198 -1.16 2.83 -12.68
N TYR A 199 -0.14 2.87 -11.82
CA TYR A 199 0.29 4.10 -11.15
C TYR A 199 0.64 5.22 -12.13
N GLU A 200 1.47 4.92 -13.13
CA GLU A 200 1.90 5.88 -14.15
C GLU A 200 0.76 6.28 -15.09
N CYS A 201 -0.21 5.39 -15.32
CA CYS A 201 -1.44 5.71 -16.04
C CYS A 201 -2.26 6.77 -15.28
N HIS A 202 -2.54 6.57 -13.99
CA HIS A 202 -3.24 7.57 -13.16
C HIS A 202 -2.50 8.91 -13.15
N LYS A 203 -1.19 8.87 -12.87
CA LYS A 203 -0.35 10.07 -12.88
C LYS A 203 -0.42 10.82 -14.21
N SER A 204 -0.38 10.10 -15.33
CA SER A 204 -0.46 10.70 -16.67
C SER A 204 -1.83 11.33 -16.93
N ASN A 205 -2.90 10.68 -16.51
CA ASN A 205 -4.26 11.19 -16.65
C ASN A 205 -4.44 12.54 -15.92
N LEU A 206 -3.76 12.74 -14.80
CA LEU A 206 -3.90 13.92 -13.95
C LEU A 206 -2.93 15.07 -14.30
N ALA A 207 -2.08 14.92 -15.33
CA ALA A 207 -1.07 15.90 -15.70
C ALA A 207 -1.61 17.32 -15.99
N GLN A 208 -2.90 17.47 -16.33
CA GLN A 208 -3.54 18.75 -16.66
C GLN A 208 -4.81 19.05 -15.84
N SER A 209 -5.03 18.34 -14.72
CA SER A 209 -6.25 18.51 -13.93
C SER A 209 -6.28 19.79 -13.09
N GLY A 210 -5.15 20.49 -12.96
CA GLY A 210 -4.98 21.53 -11.94
C GLY A 210 -4.73 20.91 -10.56
N SER A 211 -4.09 21.69 -9.69
CA SER A 211 -3.60 21.22 -8.39
C SER A 211 -4.46 21.75 -7.26
N LYS A 212 -4.78 20.86 -6.31
CA LYS A 212 -5.34 21.20 -5.00
C LYS A 212 -4.29 21.11 -3.92
N ASN A 213 -4.43 21.95 -2.90
CA ASN A 213 -3.51 21.98 -1.77
C ASN A 213 -3.93 20.97 -0.70
N ILE A 214 -3.08 19.97 -0.44
CA ILE A 214 -3.30 18.92 0.55
C ILE A 214 -2.31 19.11 1.71
N ALA A 215 -2.77 18.97 2.95
CA ALA A 215 -1.89 18.74 4.09
C ALA A 215 -2.07 17.32 4.63
N TRP A 216 -0.98 16.69 5.01
CA TRP A 216 -0.99 15.39 5.69
C TRP A 216 -0.61 15.59 7.15
N THR A 217 -1.53 15.29 8.08
CA THR A 217 -1.38 15.62 9.49
C THR A 217 -1.33 14.40 10.39
N THR A 218 -0.61 14.53 11.50
CA THR A 218 -0.71 13.61 12.64
C THR A 218 -0.73 14.41 13.94
N TYR A 219 -1.43 13.89 14.95
CA TYR A 219 -1.51 14.48 16.28
C TYR A 219 -0.87 13.56 17.30
N ASP A 220 0.02 14.12 18.11
CA ASP A 220 0.58 13.48 19.30
C ASP A 220 -0.16 13.97 20.54
N VAL A 221 -0.91 13.07 21.20
CA VAL A 221 -1.69 13.40 22.40
C VAL A 221 -0.84 13.66 23.63
N VAL A 222 0.36 13.06 23.71
CA VAL A 222 1.27 13.19 24.86
C VAL A 222 1.88 14.58 24.85
N ASN A 223 2.44 14.98 23.70
CA ASN A 223 3.06 16.29 23.53
C ASN A 223 2.07 17.40 23.15
N LYS A 224 0.80 17.03 22.90
CA LYS A 224 -0.27 17.92 22.42
C LYS A 224 0.17 18.74 21.21
N ALA A 225 0.80 18.07 20.26
CA ALA A 225 1.45 18.71 19.12
C ALA A 225 0.93 18.11 17.81
N TRP A 226 0.83 18.96 16.80
CA TRP A 226 0.45 18.59 15.45
C TRP A 226 1.66 18.54 14.55
N THR A 227 1.79 17.51 13.74
CA THR A 227 2.84 17.41 12.73
C THR A 227 2.20 17.50 11.35
N ILE A 228 2.77 18.35 10.49
CA ILE A 228 2.51 18.33 9.05
C ILE A 228 3.65 17.56 8.40
N ARG A 229 3.33 16.44 7.76
CA ARG A 229 4.27 15.49 7.16
C ARG A 229 4.78 15.99 5.81
N TYR A 230 6.07 15.84 5.56
CA TYR A 230 6.71 16.06 4.27
C TYR A 230 7.92 15.12 4.13
N ASP A 231 7.66 13.91 3.67
CA ASP A 231 8.65 12.90 3.33
C ASP A 231 8.57 12.53 1.84
N ASN A 232 9.51 11.71 1.35
CA ASN A 232 9.58 11.39 -0.08
C ASN A 232 8.34 10.61 -0.53
N TYR A 233 7.85 9.68 0.29
CA TYR A 233 6.63 8.92 -0.01
C TYR A 233 5.43 9.85 -0.21
N THR A 234 5.14 10.67 0.80
CA THR A 234 3.92 11.49 0.86
C THR A 234 3.96 12.62 -0.16
N SER A 235 5.12 13.26 -0.32
CA SER A 235 5.30 14.32 -1.32
C SER A 235 5.16 13.79 -2.74
N ARG A 236 5.74 12.62 -3.05
CA ARG A 236 5.60 11.99 -4.38
C ARG A 236 4.20 11.48 -4.64
N LEU A 237 3.56 10.83 -3.66
CA LEU A 237 2.18 10.37 -3.81
C LEU A 237 1.23 11.51 -4.18
N ILE A 238 1.30 12.61 -3.44
CA ILE A 238 0.45 13.78 -3.67
C ILE A 238 0.80 14.49 -4.98
N GLN A 239 2.10 14.64 -5.28
CA GLN A 239 2.54 15.28 -6.52
C GLN A 239 2.12 14.48 -7.76
N ASP A 240 2.32 13.16 -7.73
CA ASP A 240 2.00 12.28 -8.85
C ASP A 240 0.47 12.14 -9.03
N ALA A 241 -0.33 12.32 -7.97
CA ALA A 241 -1.78 12.49 -8.04
C ALA A 241 -2.23 13.85 -8.66
N GLY A 242 -1.31 14.71 -9.09
CA GLY A 242 -1.60 16.02 -9.66
C GLY A 242 -1.86 17.13 -8.64
N MET A 243 -1.51 16.91 -7.36
CA MET A 243 -1.79 17.82 -6.24
C MET A 243 -0.52 18.42 -5.65
N LYS A 244 -0.68 19.31 -4.67
CA LYS A 244 0.44 19.95 -3.96
C LYS A 244 0.39 19.64 -2.46
N LEU A 245 1.43 19.01 -1.95
CA LEU A 245 1.62 18.83 -0.51
C LEU A 245 2.07 20.16 0.10
N ILE A 246 1.31 20.64 1.07
CA ILE A 246 1.61 21.84 1.85
C ILE A 246 2.37 21.45 3.11
N ALA A 247 3.58 21.98 3.25
CA ALA A 247 4.37 21.95 4.47
C ALA A 247 5.28 23.18 4.55
N THR A 248 5.70 23.52 5.76
CA THR A 248 6.63 24.64 5.98
C THR A 248 8.01 24.28 5.45
N ASN A 249 8.54 25.10 4.55
CA ASN A 249 9.86 24.92 3.92
C ASN A 249 10.08 23.52 3.31
N ASN A 250 9.01 22.86 2.84
CA ASN A 250 9.06 21.50 2.30
C ASN A 250 9.73 20.50 3.27
N GLN A 251 9.39 20.58 4.56
CA GLN A 251 9.92 19.72 5.61
C GLN A 251 8.83 19.32 6.60
N THR A 252 8.93 18.09 7.11
CA THR A 252 8.10 17.63 8.22
C THR A 252 8.29 18.59 9.40
N THR A 253 7.19 19.21 9.85
CA THR A 253 7.24 20.25 10.89
C THR A 253 6.21 19.95 11.98
N THR A 254 6.65 19.96 13.24
CA THR A 254 5.79 19.78 14.42
C THR A 254 5.49 21.12 15.09
N TYR A 255 4.22 21.33 15.43
CA TYR A 255 3.66 22.55 16.01
C TYR A 255 3.02 22.23 17.36
N SER A 256 3.62 22.73 18.44
CA SER A 256 2.98 22.74 19.77
C SER A 256 2.09 23.98 19.98
N ASN A 257 2.17 24.96 19.09
CA ASN A 257 1.35 26.18 19.12
C ASN A 257 0.29 26.13 18.02
N LEU A 258 -0.99 26.13 18.42
CA LEU A 258 -2.10 26.02 17.49
C LEU A 258 -2.21 27.22 16.53
N THR A 259 -1.79 28.42 16.91
CA THR A 259 -1.77 29.57 16.00
C THR A 259 -0.80 29.37 14.84
N LEU A 260 0.38 28.79 15.11
CA LEU A 260 1.36 28.48 14.07
C LEU A 260 0.89 27.31 13.20
N PHE A 261 0.28 26.29 13.81
CA PHE A 261 -0.33 25.18 13.08
C PHE A 261 -1.44 25.67 12.13
N HIS A 262 -2.33 26.53 12.62
CA HIS A 262 -3.39 27.19 11.85
C HIS A 262 -2.84 28.00 10.68
N SER A 263 -1.78 28.78 10.92
CA SER A 263 -1.13 29.56 9.87
C SER A 263 -0.55 28.66 8.76
N ALA A 264 0.01 27.51 9.13
CA ALA A 264 0.53 26.55 8.15
C ALA A 264 -0.57 25.89 7.28
N LEU A 265 -1.84 25.95 7.71
CA LEU A 265 -2.99 25.37 7.02
C LEU A 265 -3.84 26.40 6.25
N GLU A 266 -3.46 27.68 6.22
CA GLU A 266 -4.26 28.77 5.66
C GLU A 266 -4.72 28.52 4.21
N ASN A 267 -3.84 27.93 3.40
CA ASN A 267 -4.08 27.68 1.98
C ASN A 267 -4.44 26.21 1.66
N VAL A 268 -4.77 25.42 2.67
CA VAL A 268 -5.10 23.99 2.51
C VAL A 268 -6.56 23.81 2.12
N GLU A 269 -6.81 22.98 1.11
CA GLU A 269 -8.15 22.64 0.62
C GLU A 269 -8.62 21.26 1.07
N PHE A 270 -7.68 20.35 1.34
CA PHE A 270 -7.95 18.97 1.79
C PHE A 270 -6.96 18.59 2.89
N ILE A 271 -7.43 17.86 3.90
CA ILE A 271 -6.58 17.27 4.94
C ILE A 271 -6.69 15.75 4.88
N ILE A 272 -5.55 15.08 4.90
CA ILE A 272 -5.45 13.65 5.22
C ILE A 272 -4.83 13.55 6.61
N ASP A 273 -5.55 12.94 7.56
CA ASP A 273 -5.09 12.74 8.92
C ASP A 273 -4.78 11.26 9.19
N ASP A 274 -3.57 11.02 9.67
CA ASP A 274 -3.04 9.69 9.99
C ASP A 274 -2.72 9.56 11.48
N SER A 275 -3.45 10.30 12.33
CA SER A 275 -3.32 10.18 13.78
C SER A 275 -3.78 8.81 14.25
N ALA A 276 -3.01 8.17 15.14
CA ALA A 276 -3.37 6.88 15.71
C ALA A 276 -4.70 6.96 16.47
N ALA A 277 -5.59 5.98 16.28
CA ALA A 277 -6.88 5.95 16.95
C ALA A 277 -6.75 5.98 18.48
N ALA A 278 -5.69 5.35 19.03
CA ALA A 278 -5.37 5.35 20.45
C ALA A 278 -5.07 6.74 21.05
N ASN A 279 -4.78 7.75 20.21
CA ASN A 279 -4.57 9.12 20.66
C ASN A 279 -5.88 9.79 21.14
N PHE A 280 -7.03 9.12 20.98
CA PHE A 280 -8.36 9.65 21.29
C PHE A 280 -9.22 8.65 22.08
N LYS A 281 -10.06 9.16 22.99
CA LYS A 281 -10.77 8.36 24.02
C LYS A 281 -11.91 7.48 23.46
N THR A 282 -12.34 7.73 22.23
CA THR A 282 -13.42 7.05 21.50
C THR A 282 -13.07 7.09 20.02
N ASP A 283 -13.50 6.10 19.21
CA ASP A 283 -13.35 6.04 17.74
C ASP A 283 -13.14 7.43 17.14
N PHE A 284 -11.90 7.75 16.73
CA PHE A 284 -11.46 9.14 16.56
C PHE A 284 -12.41 9.93 15.66
N ALA A 285 -13.30 10.68 16.31
CA ALA A 285 -14.42 11.32 15.67
C ALA A 285 -14.01 12.70 15.19
N TYR A 286 -14.66 13.20 14.15
CA TYR A 286 -14.36 14.53 13.62
C TYR A 286 -14.42 15.66 14.68
N GLY A 287 -15.31 15.54 15.68
CA GLY A 287 -15.38 16.49 16.79
C GLY A 287 -14.15 16.48 17.70
N ASP A 288 -13.54 15.30 17.91
CA ASP A 288 -12.30 15.18 18.70
C ASP A 288 -11.12 15.76 17.91
N TRP A 289 -11.09 15.53 16.59
CA TRP A 289 -10.10 16.13 15.68
C TRP A 289 -10.18 17.67 15.70
N LEU A 290 -11.40 18.22 15.57
CA LEU A 290 -11.63 19.67 15.67
C LEU A 290 -11.16 20.22 17.02
N SER A 291 -11.48 19.52 18.12
CA SER A 291 -11.11 19.94 19.47
C SER A 291 -9.60 19.93 19.68
N ALA A 292 -8.91 18.88 19.22
CA ALA A 292 -7.46 18.76 19.30
C ALA A 292 -6.75 19.81 18.42
N GLY A 293 -7.33 20.14 17.26
CA GLY A 293 -6.83 21.19 16.37
C GLY A 293 -7.21 22.60 16.80
N GLY A 294 -8.07 22.78 17.81
CA GLY A 294 -8.61 24.10 18.17
C GLY A 294 -9.45 24.74 17.06
N PHE A 295 -10.07 23.94 16.21
CA PHE A 295 -10.91 24.39 15.10
C PHE A 295 -12.37 24.54 15.54
N ASN A 296 -13.00 25.62 15.09
CA ASN A 296 -14.43 25.87 15.17
C ASN A 296 -14.96 26.20 13.77
N PRO A 297 -15.71 25.26 13.14
CA PRO A 297 -16.25 25.45 11.80
C PRO A 297 -17.19 26.67 11.65
N ASN A 298 -17.71 27.22 12.75
CA ASN A 298 -18.58 28.41 12.71
C ASN A 298 -17.79 29.72 12.64
N THR A 299 -16.51 29.71 13.01
CA THR A 299 -15.68 30.94 13.10
C THR A 299 -14.40 30.87 12.27
N ASN A 300 -13.93 29.67 11.92
CA ASN A 300 -12.79 29.49 11.02
C ASN A 300 -13.28 29.40 9.57
N SER A 301 -12.54 30.03 8.65
CA SER A 301 -12.88 30.13 7.23
C SER A 301 -11.98 29.29 6.32
N TYR A 302 -11.32 28.25 6.83
CA TYR A 302 -10.45 27.39 6.02
C TYR A 302 -11.28 26.60 5.01
N ALA A 303 -10.80 26.50 3.76
CA ALA A 303 -11.49 25.80 2.69
C ALA A 303 -11.87 24.37 3.10
N PHE A 304 -10.91 23.60 3.63
CA PHE A 304 -11.14 22.22 4.08
C PHE A 304 -12.23 22.07 5.16
N LEU A 305 -12.44 23.08 6.02
CA LEU A 305 -13.53 23.05 7.01
C LEU A 305 -14.87 23.35 6.36
N THR A 306 -14.92 24.34 5.48
CA THR A 306 -16.16 24.76 4.81
C THR A 306 -16.71 23.69 3.88
N THR A 307 -15.83 22.97 3.18
CA THR A 307 -16.19 21.87 2.28
C THR A 307 -16.21 20.51 2.97
N GLN A 308 -15.83 20.45 4.26
CA GLN A 308 -15.69 19.21 5.02
C GLN A 308 -14.73 18.19 4.35
N ASN A 309 -13.66 18.69 3.73
CA ASN A 309 -12.64 17.89 3.06
C ASN A 309 -11.55 17.45 4.05
N VAL A 310 -11.95 16.71 5.07
CA VAL A 310 -11.03 16.13 6.07
C VAL A 310 -11.21 14.61 6.06
N TYR A 311 -10.12 13.91 5.80
CA TYR A 311 -10.07 12.48 5.54
C TYR A 311 -9.14 11.80 6.54
N ARG A 312 -9.35 10.48 6.73
CA ARG A 312 -8.45 9.62 7.50
C ARG A 312 -8.06 8.38 6.71
N THR A 313 -6.91 7.80 7.03
CA THR A 313 -6.36 6.58 6.42
C THR A 313 -7.01 5.28 6.90
N ASP A 314 -8.07 5.35 7.71
CA ASP A 314 -8.69 4.19 8.39
C ASP A 314 -10.05 3.79 7.78
N LYS A 315 -10.29 4.00 6.47
CA LYS A 315 -11.50 3.46 5.82
C LYS A 315 -11.53 1.93 5.90
N LEU A 316 -10.38 1.29 5.71
CA LEU A 316 -10.22 -0.15 5.87
C LEU A 316 -9.46 -0.44 7.16
N ILE A 317 -10.05 -1.28 8.01
CA ILE A 317 -9.52 -1.65 9.33
C ILE A 317 -9.58 -3.16 9.56
N SER A 318 -8.81 -3.64 10.54
CA SER A 318 -8.93 -4.99 11.08
C SER A 318 -10.20 -5.12 11.94
N THR A 319 -10.53 -6.35 12.34
CA THR A 319 -11.64 -6.61 13.28
C THR A 319 -11.42 -5.98 14.66
N THR A 320 -10.18 -5.60 14.99
CA THR A 320 -9.81 -4.91 16.24
C THR A 320 -9.69 -3.40 16.08
N GLY A 321 -9.90 -2.85 14.87
CA GLY A 321 -9.85 -1.42 14.60
C GLY A 321 -8.48 -0.89 14.18
N PHE A 322 -7.50 -1.76 13.90
CA PHE A 322 -6.20 -1.35 13.37
C PHE A 322 -6.33 -0.90 11.92
N SER A 323 -5.71 0.22 11.55
CA SER A 323 -5.77 0.73 10.17
C SER A 323 -5.04 -0.21 9.21
N ASP A 324 -5.63 -0.43 8.04
CA ASP A 324 -5.00 -1.19 6.99
C ASP A 324 -3.89 -0.43 6.27
N TRP A 325 -3.96 0.90 6.27
CA TRP A 325 -3.06 1.75 5.53
C TRP A 325 -1.58 1.40 5.80
N PRO A 326 -1.09 1.36 7.06
CA PRO A 326 0.31 1.03 7.36
C PRO A 326 0.75 -0.37 6.91
N ILE A 327 -0.19 -1.26 6.58
CA ILE A 327 0.11 -2.61 6.12
C ILE A 327 0.18 -2.64 4.59
N ARG A 328 -0.84 -2.15 3.88
CA ARG A 328 -0.98 -2.43 2.43
C ARG A 328 -0.52 -1.32 1.49
N HIS A 329 -0.40 -0.07 1.94
CA HIS A 329 -0.08 1.05 1.03
C HIS A 329 1.25 0.85 0.29
N ALA A 330 2.28 0.36 0.99
CA ALA A 330 3.61 0.16 0.43
C ALA A 330 3.61 -0.82 -0.76
N ALA A 331 2.76 -1.85 -0.70
CA ALA A 331 2.68 -2.87 -1.74
C ALA A 331 1.76 -2.49 -2.92
N ARG A 332 0.93 -1.45 -2.77
CA ARG A 332 -0.14 -1.08 -3.72
C ARG A 332 -0.17 0.42 -3.97
N ALA A 333 0.95 0.93 -4.50
CA ALA A 333 1.07 2.34 -4.87
C ALA A 333 -0.02 2.77 -5.87
N ASP A 334 -0.44 1.88 -6.76
CA ASP A 334 -1.54 2.05 -7.73
C ASP A 334 -2.88 2.40 -7.06
N ILE A 335 -3.26 1.66 -6.01
CA ILE A 335 -4.45 1.99 -5.22
C ILE A 335 -4.22 3.29 -4.42
N ALA A 336 -3.01 3.51 -3.91
CA ALA A 336 -2.75 4.65 -3.04
C ALA A 336 -2.88 5.98 -3.79
N ILE A 337 -2.40 6.04 -5.05
CA ILE A 337 -2.56 7.22 -5.90
C ILE A 337 -4.03 7.39 -6.31
N ALA A 338 -4.72 6.31 -6.66
CA ALA A 338 -6.14 6.35 -7.01
C ALA A 338 -6.98 6.92 -5.84
N ASP A 339 -6.76 6.49 -4.60
CA ASP A 339 -7.42 7.05 -3.42
C ASP A 339 -7.26 8.58 -3.31
N VAL A 340 -6.03 9.09 -3.44
CA VAL A 340 -5.74 10.53 -3.36
C VAL A 340 -6.40 11.29 -4.51
N ILE A 341 -6.40 10.72 -5.72
CA ILE A 341 -7.08 11.33 -6.87
C ILE A 341 -8.57 11.42 -6.61
N HIS A 342 -9.23 10.32 -6.22
CA HIS A 342 -10.67 10.28 -6.01
C HIS A 342 -11.14 11.09 -4.79
N MET A 343 -10.27 11.26 -3.79
CA MET A 343 -10.49 12.21 -2.69
C MET A 343 -10.73 13.63 -3.22
N VAL A 344 -9.98 14.04 -4.24
CA VAL A 344 -10.03 15.41 -4.79
C VAL A 344 -10.96 15.53 -5.99
N TYR A 345 -10.91 14.55 -6.90
CA TYR A 345 -11.61 14.50 -8.17
C TYR A 345 -12.47 13.23 -8.25
N ASN A 346 -13.54 13.18 -7.47
CA ASN A 346 -14.50 12.05 -7.43
C ASN A 346 -15.27 11.77 -8.76
N THR A 347 -14.98 12.53 -9.82
CA THR A 347 -15.53 12.31 -11.17
C THR A 347 -14.52 11.68 -12.13
N TYR A 348 -13.25 11.64 -11.72
CA TYR A 348 -12.28 10.70 -12.29
C TYR A 348 -12.75 9.30 -11.90
N GLU A 349 -12.86 8.38 -12.87
CA GLU A 349 -13.32 6.98 -12.69
C GLU A 349 -14.47 6.85 -11.65
N PRO A 350 -15.68 7.35 -11.96
CA PRO A 350 -16.73 7.61 -10.97
C PRO A 350 -17.25 6.37 -10.22
N ASP A 351 -16.93 5.17 -10.71
CA ASP A 351 -17.29 3.90 -10.07
C ASP A 351 -16.21 3.39 -9.08
N TYR A 352 -15.09 4.10 -8.96
CA TYR A 352 -14.03 3.77 -8.03
C TYR A 352 -14.43 4.05 -6.58
N GLU A 353 -14.23 3.07 -5.73
CA GLU A 353 -14.41 3.19 -4.29
C GLU A 353 -13.06 3.26 -3.58
N MET A 354 -12.81 4.36 -2.87
CA MET A 354 -11.56 4.53 -2.12
C MET A 354 -11.33 3.34 -1.16
N THR A 355 -10.09 2.90 -1.02
CA THR A 355 -9.73 1.77 -0.15
C THR A 355 -9.44 2.23 1.27
N TRP A 356 -8.64 3.28 1.44
CA TRP A 356 -8.11 3.71 2.74
C TRP A 356 -8.62 5.08 3.18
N LEU A 357 -8.89 5.99 2.25
CA LEU A 357 -9.31 7.35 2.59
C LEU A 357 -10.80 7.40 2.97
N ARG A 358 -11.05 7.71 4.25
CA ARG A 358 -12.38 7.88 4.83
C ARG A 358 -12.71 9.36 5.01
N ALA A 359 -13.74 9.85 4.33
CA ALA A 359 -14.27 11.20 4.48
C ALA A 359 -15.00 11.38 5.84
N PHE A 360 -14.29 11.30 6.96
CA PHE A 360 -14.92 11.24 8.29
C PHE A 360 -15.59 12.54 8.73
N ALA A 361 -15.21 13.70 8.18
CA ALA A 361 -15.96 14.96 8.34
C ALA A 361 -17.33 14.93 7.65
N GLN A 362 -17.50 14.05 6.66
CA GLN A 362 -18.74 13.79 5.92
C GLN A 362 -19.41 12.49 6.37
N MET A 363 -19.14 12.05 7.61
CA MET A 363 -19.68 10.82 8.20
C MET A 363 -19.28 9.51 7.49
N GLY A 364 -18.15 9.51 6.78
CA GLY A 364 -17.55 8.30 6.21
C GLY A 364 -17.32 7.23 7.28
N LYS A 365 -17.66 5.98 6.94
CA LYS A 365 -17.58 4.82 7.84
C LYS A 365 -16.31 4.01 7.62
N THR A 366 -15.86 3.36 8.68
CA THR A 366 -14.85 2.31 8.60
C THR A 366 -15.49 1.02 8.10
N THR A 367 -14.68 0.20 7.45
CA THR A 367 -15.06 -1.09 6.89
C THR A 367 -13.96 -2.10 7.19
N PHE A 368 -14.32 -3.37 7.21
CA PHE A 368 -13.36 -4.47 7.24
C PHE A 368 -13.71 -5.45 6.12
N VAL A 369 -12.73 -6.25 5.71
CA VAL A 369 -12.92 -7.30 4.71
C VAL A 369 -12.95 -8.67 5.37
N SER A 370 -13.77 -9.57 4.83
CA SER A 370 -13.81 -10.97 5.22
C SER A 370 -13.46 -11.84 4.02
N ASN A 371 -13.34 -13.16 4.21
CA ASN A 371 -13.11 -14.06 3.09
C ASN A 371 -14.23 -14.04 2.03
N SER A 372 -15.46 -13.64 2.37
CA SER A 372 -16.57 -13.54 1.38
C SER A 372 -16.52 -12.27 0.54
N THR A 373 -15.97 -11.17 1.07
CA THR A 373 -15.88 -9.91 0.35
C THR A 373 -14.51 -9.61 -0.21
N TYR A 374 -13.51 -10.40 0.17
CA TYR A 374 -12.15 -10.24 -0.32
C TYR A 374 -11.97 -10.86 -1.71
N PRO A 375 -11.25 -10.20 -2.65
CA PRO A 375 -11.20 -10.62 -4.05
C PRO A 375 -10.77 -12.06 -4.24
N SER A 376 -9.62 -12.44 -3.66
CA SER A 376 -9.15 -13.82 -3.62
C SER A 376 -7.94 -13.95 -2.72
N CYS A 377 -7.83 -15.06 -1.99
CA CYS A 377 -6.61 -15.42 -1.28
C CYS A 377 -5.61 -16.23 -2.11
N THR A 378 -6.07 -16.85 -3.20
CA THR A 378 -5.28 -17.78 -4.01
C THR A 378 -5.00 -17.27 -5.43
N ASN A 379 -5.70 -16.21 -5.87
CA ASN A 379 -5.56 -15.63 -7.20
C ASN A 379 -5.02 -14.19 -7.15
N PRO A 380 -3.70 -13.99 -7.34
CA PRO A 380 -3.10 -12.66 -7.43
C PRO A 380 -3.69 -11.77 -8.53
N ALA A 381 -4.16 -12.35 -9.64
CA ALA A 381 -4.70 -11.55 -10.74
C ALA A 381 -5.96 -10.80 -10.34
N GLU A 382 -6.84 -11.43 -9.54
CA GLU A 382 -8.03 -10.78 -9.00
C GLU A 382 -7.68 -9.63 -8.04
N ARG A 383 -6.59 -9.78 -7.27
CA ARG A 383 -6.08 -8.70 -6.40
C ARG A 383 -5.42 -7.56 -7.16
N LEU A 384 -4.90 -7.81 -8.35
CA LEU A 384 -4.34 -6.76 -9.21
C LEU A 384 -5.41 -6.06 -10.03
N ALA A 385 -6.54 -6.72 -10.30
CA ALA A 385 -7.68 -6.15 -11.02
C ALA A 385 -8.54 -5.18 -10.17
N LEU A 386 -8.13 -4.88 -8.94
CA LEU A 386 -8.82 -3.94 -8.04
C LEU A 386 -8.69 -2.48 -8.48
N ASP A 387 -7.68 -2.23 -9.32
CA ASP A 387 -7.41 -0.94 -9.89
C ASP A 387 -7.04 -1.17 -11.36
N ILE A 388 -7.77 -0.54 -12.27
CA ILE A 388 -7.55 -0.64 -13.70
C ILE A 388 -7.68 0.76 -14.25
N CYS A 389 -6.54 1.36 -14.58
CA CYS A 389 -6.52 2.66 -15.21
C CYS A 389 -6.68 2.53 -16.74
N SER A 390 -7.54 3.37 -17.30
CA SER A 390 -7.59 3.60 -18.75
C SER A 390 -6.92 4.93 -19.08
N PHE A 391 -6.07 4.95 -20.11
CA PHE A 391 -5.27 6.13 -20.42
C PHE A 391 -6.14 7.20 -21.10
N GLU A 392 -6.59 8.18 -20.32
CA GLU A 392 -7.41 9.30 -20.77
C GLU A 392 -7.12 10.54 -19.92
N ALA A 393 -6.65 11.61 -20.56
CA ALA A 393 -6.34 12.86 -19.87
C ALA A 393 -7.60 13.43 -19.19
N PHE A 394 -7.56 13.50 -17.86
CA PHE A 394 -8.66 14.01 -17.06
C PHE A 394 -8.69 15.55 -17.10
N LYS A 395 -9.86 16.10 -17.41
CA LYS A 395 -10.11 17.53 -17.46
C LYS A 395 -11.26 17.88 -16.52
N PRO A 396 -10.99 18.28 -15.27
CA PRO A 396 -12.04 18.70 -14.37
C PRO A 396 -12.75 19.92 -14.97
N ASN A 397 -14.07 19.85 -15.08
CA ASN A 397 -14.95 20.85 -15.69
C ASN A 397 -14.87 21.00 -17.22
N ALA A 398 -14.31 20.04 -17.98
CA ALA A 398 -14.75 19.92 -19.36
C ALA A 398 -16.26 19.66 -19.33
N THR A 399 -17.06 20.57 -19.91
CA THR A 399 -18.47 20.29 -20.16
C THR A 399 -18.54 18.92 -20.78
N VAL A 400 -19.09 17.95 -20.05
CA VAL A 400 -19.46 16.65 -20.59
C VAL A 400 -20.19 16.98 -21.89
N ASP A 401 -19.64 16.59 -23.04
CA ASP A 401 -20.33 16.72 -24.31
C ASP A 401 -21.58 15.87 -24.17
N SER A 402 -22.67 16.53 -23.79
CA SER A 402 -23.96 15.95 -23.50
C SER A 402 -24.68 15.67 -24.82
N ARG A 403 -23.92 15.36 -25.88
CA ARG A 403 -24.42 14.60 -27.01
C ARG A 403 -24.56 13.16 -26.53
N PRO A 404 -25.76 12.68 -26.23
CA PRO A 404 -25.95 11.26 -25.98
C PRO A 404 -25.43 10.50 -27.19
N HIS A 405 -24.36 9.72 -27.00
CA HIS A 405 -24.01 8.70 -27.97
C HIS A 405 -25.19 7.75 -28.04
N ARG A 406 -25.81 7.69 -29.22
CA ARG A 406 -26.96 6.85 -29.50
C ARG A 406 -26.52 5.40 -29.29
N SER A 407 -27.01 4.80 -28.21
CA SER A 407 -26.89 3.36 -27.99
C SER A 407 -27.34 2.63 -29.26
N SER A 408 -26.49 1.75 -29.78
CA SER A 408 -26.78 0.86 -30.90
C SER A 408 -27.65 -0.33 -30.49
N ASN A 409 -28.27 -0.29 -29.30
CA ASN A 409 -29.14 -1.33 -28.80
C ASN A 409 -30.57 -1.13 -29.33
N PRO A 410 -31.10 -2.02 -30.19
CA PRO A 410 -32.43 -1.90 -30.77
C PRO A 410 -33.58 -2.13 -29.76
N ASN A 411 -33.29 -2.44 -28.49
CA ASN A 411 -34.29 -2.83 -27.49
C ASN A 411 -34.63 -1.78 -26.42
N VAL A 412 -34.22 -0.52 -26.56
CA VAL A 412 -34.56 0.54 -25.59
C VAL A 412 -35.58 1.50 -26.21
N GLN A 413 -36.87 1.27 -25.93
CA GLN A 413 -37.96 2.21 -26.21
C GLN A 413 -38.26 3.11 -24.99
N SER A 414 -38.18 4.43 -25.23
CA SER A 414 -38.93 5.55 -24.61
C SER A 414 -39.04 5.70 -23.08
N GLY A 415 -38.36 6.72 -22.55
CA GLY A 415 -38.92 7.97 -21.98
C GLY A 415 -40.00 7.91 -20.89
N LEU A 416 -39.70 8.54 -19.74
CA LEU A 416 -40.69 8.97 -18.72
C LEU A 416 -40.69 10.49 -18.53
N SER A 417 -41.86 10.97 -18.11
CA SER A 417 -42.47 12.29 -18.33
C SER A 417 -42.04 13.42 -17.35
N THR A 418 -42.15 14.64 -17.86
CA THR A 418 -41.80 15.98 -17.37
C THR A 418 -42.48 16.45 -16.05
N GLY A 419 -43.02 15.55 -15.22
CA GLY A 419 -43.91 15.91 -14.10
C GLY A 419 -43.37 15.82 -12.67
N GLY A 420 -42.06 15.63 -12.44
CA GLY A 420 -41.50 15.32 -11.10
C GLY A 420 -40.50 16.33 -10.54
N LYS A 421 -40.33 17.48 -11.19
CA LYS A 421 -39.41 18.55 -10.76
C LYS A 421 -40.26 19.77 -10.36
N VAL A 422 -40.52 19.97 -9.07
CA VAL A 422 -40.81 21.25 -8.35
C VAL A 422 -41.63 21.01 -7.06
N GLY A 423 -41.16 21.60 -5.94
CA GLY A 423 -41.87 21.73 -4.64
C GLY A 423 -41.38 20.74 -3.57
N VAL A 424 -40.94 21.10 -2.36
CA VAL A 424 -41.44 22.13 -1.44
C VAL A 424 -40.31 22.56 -0.49
N ALA A 425 -40.16 23.88 -0.32
CA ALA A 425 -39.51 24.51 0.81
C ALA A 425 -40.58 25.12 1.74
N VAL A 426 -40.24 25.19 3.03
CA VAL A 426 -40.85 25.99 4.12
C VAL A 426 -42.05 25.37 4.87
N GLY A 427 -41.81 25.00 6.13
CA GLY A 427 -42.86 24.87 7.15
C GLY A 427 -42.43 24.11 8.42
N VAL A 428 -42.50 24.81 9.57
CA VAL A 428 -42.56 24.30 10.96
C VAL A 428 -41.26 24.39 11.77
N VAL A 429 -40.99 25.61 12.24
CA VAL A 429 -40.25 25.89 13.49
C VAL A 429 -41.25 25.74 14.66
N VAL A 430 -40.77 25.27 15.82
CA VAL A 430 -41.44 25.08 17.14
C VAL A 430 -41.68 23.61 17.57
N GLY A 431 -41.65 22.62 16.67
CA GLY A 431 -41.59 21.19 17.05
C GLY A 431 -40.17 20.62 17.27
N VAL A 432 -39.13 21.47 17.16
CA VAL A 432 -37.75 21.02 16.91
C VAL A 432 -36.94 20.76 18.19
N VAL A 433 -37.31 21.28 19.36
CA VAL A 433 -36.44 21.19 20.57
C VAL A 433 -36.58 19.85 21.32
N ALA A 434 -37.76 19.23 21.34
CA ALA A 434 -37.94 17.93 22.00
C ALA A 434 -37.50 16.75 21.12
N ILE A 435 -37.73 16.83 19.80
CA ILE A 435 -37.26 15.83 18.84
C ILE A 435 -35.74 15.91 18.68
N SER A 436 -35.13 17.11 18.68
CA SER A 436 -33.67 17.20 18.57
C SER A 436 -32.92 16.56 19.73
N VAL A 437 -33.43 16.61 20.97
CA VAL A 437 -32.76 15.94 22.11
C VAL A 437 -32.90 14.41 22.03
N VAL A 438 -34.08 13.88 21.68
CA VAL A 438 -34.28 12.43 21.52
C VAL A 438 -33.55 11.90 20.27
N SER A 439 -33.54 12.66 19.18
CA SER A 439 -32.77 12.37 17.97
C SER A 439 -31.26 12.50 18.21
N LEU A 440 -30.78 13.46 19.01
CA LEU A 440 -29.36 13.53 19.42
C LEU A 440 -28.97 12.39 20.35
N PHE A 441 -29.87 11.92 21.22
CA PHE A 441 -29.61 10.78 22.10
C PHE A 441 -29.64 9.46 21.34
N ALA A 442 -30.60 9.29 20.41
CA ALA A 442 -30.65 8.15 19.49
C ALA A 442 -29.48 8.18 18.49
N TYR A 443 -29.11 9.34 17.96
CA TYR A 443 -27.94 9.56 17.10
C TYR A 443 -26.63 9.30 17.84
N LYS A 444 -26.48 9.78 19.09
CA LYS A 444 -25.34 9.42 19.93
C LYS A 444 -25.31 7.91 20.18
N LYS A 445 -26.41 7.30 20.60
CA LYS A 445 -26.46 5.85 20.86
C LYS A 445 -26.18 5.01 19.60
N HIS A 446 -26.63 5.46 18.42
CA HIS A 446 -26.35 4.80 17.15
C HIS A 446 -24.92 5.04 16.66
N LYS A 447 -24.37 6.24 16.85
CA LYS A 447 -22.97 6.61 16.58
C LYS A 447 -21.98 5.86 17.47
N TYR A 448 -22.34 5.60 18.73
CA TYR A 448 -21.54 4.80 19.67
C TYR A 448 -21.72 3.28 19.50
N SER A 449 -22.60 2.84 18.59
CA SER A 449 -22.87 1.42 18.31
C SER A 449 -22.72 1.05 16.84
N ALA A 450 -22.21 1.97 16.00
CA ALA A 450 -21.96 1.69 14.59
C ALA A 450 -20.75 0.79 14.50
N LYS A 451 -20.98 -0.52 14.70
CA LYS A 451 -20.00 -1.55 14.43
C LYS A 451 -19.49 -1.37 13.00
N PRO A 452 -18.19 -1.59 12.75
CA PRO A 452 -17.67 -1.69 11.39
C PRO A 452 -18.60 -2.57 10.56
N GLN A 453 -18.96 -2.10 9.37
CA GLN A 453 -19.76 -2.91 8.45
C GLN A 453 -18.79 -3.66 7.52
N GLU A 454 -19.14 -4.89 7.18
CA GLU A 454 -18.39 -5.65 6.19
C GLU A 454 -18.49 -4.89 4.85
N GLY A 455 -17.35 -4.46 4.32
CA GLY A 455 -17.28 -3.78 3.03
C GLY A 455 -17.33 -4.79 1.89
N SER A 456 -18.02 -4.46 0.79
CA SER A 456 -17.96 -5.23 -0.46
C SER A 456 -16.84 -4.70 -1.34
N PHE A 457 -15.97 -5.59 -1.82
CA PHE A 457 -15.00 -5.25 -2.86
C PHE A 457 -15.70 -5.33 -4.22
N TYR A 458 -15.84 -4.21 -4.93
CA TYR A 458 -16.49 -4.19 -6.23
C TYR A 458 -15.52 -4.62 -7.33
N ARG A 459 -15.96 -5.53 -8.21
CA ARG A 459 -15.25 -5.97 -9.42
C ARG A 459 -15.67 -5.09 -10.59
N MET A 460 -14.72 -4.65 -11.41
CA MET A 460 -14.99 -3.85 -12.61
C MET A 460 -15.35 -4.71 -13.85
N ASN A 461 -16.23 -5.72 -13.69
CA ASN A 461 -16.62 -6.60 -14.81
C ASN A 461 -18.11 -7.00 -14.86
N ASP A 462 -19.00 -6.24 -14.21
CA ASP A 462 -20.45 -6.44 -14.34
C ASP A 462 -21.19 -5.13 -14.73
N VAL A 463 -20.81 -4.52 -15.87
CA VAL A 463 -21.71 -3.71 -16.76
C VAL A 463 -21.27 -3.84 -18.21
#